data_AF-A0A353D2I0-F1
#
_entry.id   AF-A0A353D2I0-F1
#
_cell.length_a   1.000
_cell.length_b   1.000
_cell.length_c   1.000
_cell.angle_alpha   90.00
_cell.angle_beta   90.00
_cell.angle_gamma   90.00
#
_symmetry.space_group_name_H-M   'P 1'
#
loop_
_entity.id
_entity.type
_entity.pdbx_description
1 polymer ?
#
loop_
_entity_poly.entity_id
_entity_poly.type
_entity_poly.pdbx_seq_one_letter_code
_entity_poly.pdbx_strand_id
1 'polypeptide(L)' 'MFPLIAGLLQLMSALFVFLLGLGVIAIIVMFIADITQTKSAIRRNYPVVGRFRYFFEHIGEFFRQYFFAMDRE' A
#
# COMPACT_ATOMS: atom_id res chain seq x y z
N MET A 1 34.19 -3.73 19.39
CA MET A 1 32.75 -3.44 19.62
C MET A 1 32.24 -2.32 18.72
N PHE A 2 32.85 -1.12 18.74
CA PHE A 2 32.50 0.00 17.85
C PHE A 2 32.44 -0.32 16.34
N PRO A 3 33.43 -1.01 15.72
CA PRO A 3 33.39 -1.32 14.28
C PRO A 3 32.28 -2.34 13.91
N LEU A 4 31.91 -3.23 14.84
CA LEU A 4 30.84 -4.21 14.62
C LEU A 4 29.47 -3.51 14.54
N ILE A 5 29.22 -2.55 15.44
CA ILE A 5 27.98 -1.77 15.46
C ILE A 5 27.85 -0.92 14.20
N ALA A 6 28.93 -0.26 13.77
CA ALA A 6 28.95 0.52 12.53
C ALA A 6 28.64 -0.33 11.30
N GLY A 7 29.24 -1.53 11.19
CA GLY A 7 28.97 -2.47 10.12
C GLY A 7 27.51 -2.94 10.09
N LEU A 8 26.92 -3.23 11.25
CA LEU A 8 25.51 -3.63 11.35
C LEU A 8 24.58 -2.50 10.91
N LEU A 9 24.82 -1.27 11.36
CA LEU A 9 24.03 -0.09 10.96
C LEU A 9 24.09 0.15 9.46
N GLN A 10 25.28 0.01 8.86
CA GLN A 10 25.44 0.16 7.42
C GLN A 10 24.68 -0.90 6.63
N LEU A 11 24.72 -2.16 7.09
CA LEU A 11 23.93 -3.25 6.50
C LEU A 11 22.43 -2.97 6.59
N MET A 12 21.92 -2.57 7.76
CA MET A 12 20.51 -2.25 7.96
C MET A 12 20.07 -1.08 7.07
N SER A 13 20.88 -0.02 6.98
CA SER A 13 20.61 1.11 6.10
C SER A 13 20.59 0.71 4.62
N ALA A 14 21.57 -0.09 4.18
CA ALA A 14 21.64 -0.58 2.81
C ALA A 14 20.42 -1.44 2.45
N LEU A 15 20.03 -2.37 3.33
CA LEU A 15 18.85 -3.19 3.15
C LEU A 15 17.58 -2.36 3.11
N PHE A 16 17.45 -1.35 3.98
CA PHE A 16 16.30 -0.46 3.98
C PHE A 16 16.15 0.29 2.64
N VAL A 17 17.23 0.90 2.15
CA VAL A 17 17.21 1.62 0.86
C VAL A 17 16.93 0.67 -0.29
N PHE A 18 17.52 -0.53 -0.27
CA PHE A 18 17.28 -1.56 -1.29
C PHE A 18 15.81 -2.00 -1.34
N LEU A 19 15.21 -2.31 -0.18
CA LEU A 19 13.80 -2.69 -0.08
C LEU A 19 12.87 -1.55 -0.50
N LEU A 20 13.21 -0.31 -0.14
CA LEU A 20 12.45 0.86 -0.58
C LEU A 20 12.50 1.02 -2.10
N GLY A 21 13.67 0.83 -2.72
CA GLY A 21 13.83 0.81 -4.17
C GLY A 21 12.99 -0.28 -4.85
N LEU A 22 12.99 -1.51 -4.29
CA LEU A 22 12.12 -2.58 -4.77
C LEU A 22 10.63 -2.22 -4.64
N GLY A 23 10.23 -1.57 -3.56
CA GLY A 23 8.87 -1.07 -3.37
C GLY A 23 8.45 -0.07 -4.45
N VAL A 24 9.33 0.88 -4.78
CA VAL A 24 9.09 1.86 -5.86
C VAL A 24 8.96 1.15 -7.21
N ILE A 25 9.86 0.22 -7.52
CA ILE A 25 9.80 -0.56 -8.77
C ILE A 25 8.49 -1.35 -8.85
N ALA A 26 8.08 -2.01 -7.76
CA ALA A 26 6.82 -2.75 -7.71
C ALA A 26 5.61 -1.83 -7.96
N ILE A 27 5.59 -0.61 -7.40
CA ILE A 27 4.54 0.39 -7.65
C ILE A 27 4.50 0.78 -9.13
N ILE A 28 5.66 1.04 -9.75
CA ILE A 28 5.74 1.38 -11.18
C ILE A 28 5.21 0.23 -12.05
N VAL A 29 5.64 -1.01 -11.77
CA VAL A 29 5.16 -2.19 -12.50
C VAL A 29 3.65 -2.35 -12.34
N MET A 30 3.12 -2.21 -11.12
CA MET A 30 1.68 -2.27 -10.87
C MET A 30 0.92 -1.16 -11.60
N PHE A 31 1.46 0.06 -11.62
CA PHE A 31 0.88 1.20 -12.33
C PHE A 31 0.77 0.89 -13.83
N ILE A 32 1.86 0.45 -14.46
CA ILE A 32 1.88 0.10 -15.89
C ILE A 32 0.88 -1.03 -16.17
N ALA A 33 0.87 -2.08 -15.35
CA ALA A 33 -0.07 -3.19 -15.51
C ALA A 33 -1.54 -2.74 -15.36
N ASP A 34 -1.81 -1.77 -14.48
CA ASP A 34 -3.16 -1.25 -14.22
C ASP A 34 -3.67 -0.37 -15.37
N ILE A 35 -2.81 0.46 -15.98
CA ILE A 35 -3.21 1.32 -17.10
C ILE A 35 -3.33 0.56 -18.43
N THR A 36 -2.56 -0.52 -18.61
CA THR A 36 -2.52 -1.30 -19.87
C THR A 36 -3.62 -2.36 -19.97
N GLN A 37 -4.15 -2.83 -18.84
CA GLN A 37 -5.26 -3.79 -18.84
C GLN A 37 -6.59 -3.14 -19.22
N THR A 38 -7.50 -3.91 -19.83
CA THR A 38 -8.84 -3.46 -20.26
C THR A 38 -10.00 -4.06 -19.47
N LYS A 39 -9.71 -4.91 -18.47
CA LYS A 39 -10.70 -5.69 -17.72
C LYS A 39 -11.48 -4.86 -16.69
N SER A 40 -10.82 -3.90 -16.03
CA SER A 40 -11.40 -3.09 -14.97
C SER A 40 -11.21 -1.60 -15.27
N ALA A 41 -12.33 -0.89 -15.46
CA ALA A 41 -12.33 0.55 -15.64
C ALA A 41 -11.77 1.29 -14.41
N ILE A 42 -12.06 0.79 -13.20
CA ILE A 42 -11.60 1.40 -11.94
C ILE A 42 -10.07 1.35 -11.85
N ARG A 43 -9.46 0.19 -12.08
CA ARG A 43 -7.99 0.07 -12.04
C ARG A 43 -7.30 0.85 -13.15
N ARG A 44 -7.92 0.99 -14.32
CA ARG A 44 -7.36 1.77 -15.43
C ARG A 44 -7.38 3.27 -15.16
N ASN A 45 -8.47 3.79 -14.57
CA ASN A 45 -8.60 5.21 -14.27
C ASN A 45 -7.92 5.61 -12.95
N TYR A 46 -7.80 4.67 -12.00
CA TYR A 46 -7.16 4.86 -10.70
C TYR A 46 -6.11 3.75 -10.46
N PRO A 47 -5.00 3.74 -11.21
CA PRO A 47 -3.96 2.72 -11.08
C PRO A 47 -3.32 2.73 -9.68
N VAL A 48 -2.94 1.55 -9.19
CA VAL A 48 -2.46 1.29 -7.82
C VAL A 48 -3.52 1.53 -6.74
N VAL A 49 -4.10 2.74 -6.69
CA VAL A 49 -5.07 3.17 -5.66
C VAL A 49 -6.40 2.41 -5.77
N GLY A 50 -6.89 2.15 -6.98
CA GLY A 50 -8.15 1.45 -7.23
C GLY A 50 -8.19 0.02 -6.68
N ARG A 51 -7.03 -0.57 -6.35
CA ARG A 51 -6.92 -1.89 -5.70
C ARG A 51 -7.39 -1.89 -4.26
N PHE A 52 -7.33 -0.74 -3.58
CA PHE A 52 -7.78 -0.58 -2.20
C PHE A 52 -9.29 -0.39 -2.07
N ARG A 53 -10.05 -0.42 -3.19
CA ARG A 53 -11.51 -0.26 -3.18
C ARG A 53 -12.18 -1.14 -2.11
N TYR A 54 -11.90 -2.44 -2.13
CA TYR A 54 -12.53 -3.40 -1.23
C TYR A 54 -12.10 -3.21 0.24
N PHE A 55 -10.86 -2.77 0.46
CA PHE A 55 -10.37 -2.46 1.81
C PHE A 55 -11.15 -1.28 2.41
N PHE A 56 -11.33 -0.20 1.64
CA PHE A 56 -12.11 0.95 2.09
C PHE A 56 -13.62 0.67 2.19
N GLU A 57 -14.16 -0.19 1.32
CA GLU A 57 -15.54 -0.63 1.39
C GLU A 57 -15.82 -1.34 2.72
N HIS A 58 -14.95 -2.28 3.11
CA HIS A 58 -15.06 -3.00 4.37
C HIS A 58 -14.93 -2.08 5.59
N ILE A 59 -13.96 -1.16 5.60
CA ILE A 59 -13.81 -0.17 6.67
C ILE A 59 -15.03 0.75 6.75
N GLY A 60 -15.55 1.19 5.60
CA GLY A 60 -16.72 2.06 5.52
C GLY A 60 -17.99 1.41 6.09
N GLU A 61 -18.15 0.09 5.94
CA GLU A 61 -19.25 -0.66 6.56
C GLU A 61 -19.20 -0.60 8.09
N PHE A 62 -18.04 -0.83 8.69
CA PHE A 62 -17.88 -0.74 10.15
C PHE A 62 -18.17 0.66 10.65
N PHE A 63 -17.68 1.70 9.98
CA PHE A 63 -17.96 3.08 10.40
C PHE A 63 -19.46 3.39 10.34
N ARG A 64 -20.14 3.03 9.25
CA ARG A 64 -21.61 3.21 9.17
C ARG A 64 -22.32 2.47 10.29
N GLN A 65 -21.95 1.22 10.56
CA GLN A 65 -22.54 0.46 11.67
C GLN A 65 -22.26 1.12 13.03
N TYR A 66 -21.03 1.58 13.28
CA TYR A 66 -20.66 2.24 14.53
C TYR A 66 -21.44 3.55 14.76
N PHE A 67 -21.52 4.41 13.74
CA PHE A 67 -22.22 5.69 13.85
C PHE A 67 -23.74 5.54 13.95
N PHE A 68 -24.36 4.61 13.20
CA PHE A 68 -25.81 4.43 13.21
C PHE A 68 -26.32 3.44 14.29
N ALA A 69 -25.44 2.64 14.90
CA ALA A 69 -25.84 1.78 16.02
C ALA A 69 -26.08 2.57 17.32
N MET A 70 -25.50 3.76 17.45
CA MET A 70 -25.64 4.64 18.62
C MET A 70 -26.86 5.58 18.55
N ASP A 71 -27.57 5.65 17.41
CA ASP A 71 -28.80 6.46 17.22
C ASP A 71 -30.07 5.63 17.53
N ARG A 72 -29.93 4.59 18.37
CA ARG A 72 -31.00 3.64 18.77
C ARG A 72 -31.39 3.75 20.24
N GLU A 73 -31.26 4.95 20.80
CA GLU A 73 -31.92 5.40 22.03
C GLU A 73 -32.85 6.57 21.68
#